data_AF-A0A6P0SFL5-F1
#
_entry.id   AF-A0A6P0SFL5-F1
#
_cell.length_a   1.000
_cell.length_b   1.000
_cell.length_c   1.000
_cell.angle_alpha   90.00
_cell.angle_beta   90.00
_cell.angle_gamma   90.00
#
_symmetry.space_group_name_H-M   'P 1'
#
loop_
_entity.id
_entity.type
_entity.pdbx_description
1 polymer ?
#
loop_
_entity_poly.entity_id
_entity_poly.type
_entity_poly.pdbx_seq_one_letter_code
_entity_poly.pdbx_strand_id
1 'polypeptide(L)' 'IKPDQPLRKAAKLMQEKSIHHLPVTDEAEQVIGILTSGDIVRAMAAELAN' A
#
# COMPACT_ATOMS: atom_id res chain seq x y z
N ILE A 1 -5.02 -6.00 -0.02
CA ILE A 1 -4.09 -6.01 -1.17
C ILE A 1 -3.07 -7.11 -0.98
N LYS A 2 -2.49 -7.67 -2.04
CA LYS A 2 -1.42 -8.69 -1.90
C LYS A 2 -0.05 -8.00 -1.72
N PRO A 3 0.92 -8.61 -1.01
CA PRO A 3 2.21 -7.99 -0.68
C PRO A 3 3.09 -7.67 -1.91
N ASP A 4 2.91 -8.39 -3.01
CA ASP A 4 3.64 -8.24 -4.27
C ASP A 4 2.97 -7.25 -5.24
N GLN A 5 1.79 -6.72 -4.90
CA GLN A 5 1.09 -5.77 -5.76
C GLN A 5 1.82 -4.42 -5.82
N PRO A 6 1.91 -3.79 -6.99
CA PRO A 6 2.55 -2.47 -7.12
C PRO A 6 1.90 -1.41 -6.23
N LEU A 7 2.70 -0.55 -5.59
CA LEU A 7 2.22 0.54 -4.74
C LEU A 7 1.23 1.47 -5.44
N ARG A 8 1.38 1.70 -6.75
CA ARG A 8 0.43 2.49 -7.56
C ARG A 8 -1.02 1.96 -7.49
N LYS A 9 -1.19 0.63 -7.37
CA LYS A 9 -2.52 0.00 -7.27
C LYS A 9 -3.13 0.24 -5.90
N ALA A 10 -2.31 0.16 -4.85
CA ALA A 10 -2.73 0.50 -3.49
C ALA A 10 -3.12 1.99 -3.37
N ALA A 11 -2.31 2.90 -3.91
CA ALA A 11 -2.58 4.34 -3.93
C ALA A 11 -3.89 4.66 -4.66
N LYS A 12 -4.12 4.05 -5.85
CA LYS A 12 -5.36 4.21 -6.60
C LYS A 12 -6.57 3.72 -5.80
N LEU A 13 -6.48 2.55 -5.16
CA LEU A 13 -7.58 2.02 -4.35
C LEU A 13 -7.89 2.90 -3.13
N MET A 14 -6.85 3.41 -2.45
CA MET A 14 -6.99 4.38 -1.36
C MET A 14 -7.75 5.64 -1.82
N GLN A 15 -7.38 6.20 -2.98
CA GLN A 15 -8.04 7.36 -3.57
C GLN A 15 -9.50 7.07 -3.94
N GLU A 16 -9.76 5.97 -4.65
CA GLU A 16 -11.12 5.60 -5.11
C GLU A 16 -12.08 5.33 -3.95
N LYS A 17 -11.56 4.85 -2.82
CA LYS A 17 -12.35 4.52 -1.63
C LYS A 17 -12.33 5.61 -0.56
N SER A 18 -11.61 6.71 -0.76
CA SER A 18 -11.40 7.76 0.25
C SER A 18 -10.90 7.20 1.60
N ILE A 19 -9.94 6.27 1.55
CA ILE A 19 -9.31 5.65 2.74
C ILE A 19 -7.79 5.80 2.69
N HIS A 20 -7.15 5.70 3.85
CA HIS A 20 -5.70 5.87 3.98
C HIS A 20 -4.96 4.62 4.44
N HIS A 21 -5.68 3.52 4.68
CA HIS A 21 -5.14 2.27 5.21
C HIS A 21 -5.71 1.10 4.41
N LEU A 22 -4.85 0.15 4.06
CA LEU A 22 -5.23 -1.09 3.40
C LEU A 22 -4.63 -2.28 4.15
N PRO A 23 -5.42 -3.31 4.50
CA PRO A 23 -4.86 -4.55 4.98
C PRO A 23 -4.09 -5.24 3.84
N VAL A 24 -2.89 -5.72 4.16
CA VAL A 24 -2.13 -6.60 3.30
C VAL A 24 -2.50 -8.03 3.67
N THR A 25 -2.96 -8.81 2.69
CA THR A 25 -3.39 -10.21 2.90
C THR A 25 -2.50 -11.18 2.15
N ASP A 26 -2.29 -12.36 2.71
CA ASP A 26 -1.67 -13.49 2.01
C ASP A 26 -2.66 -14.18 1.05
N GLU A 27 -2.25 -15.27 0.41
CA GLU A 27 -3.10 -16.03 -0.51
C GLU A 27 -4.35 -16.66 0.14
N ALA A 28 -4.34 -16.88 1.46
CA ALA A 28 -5.47 -17.40 2.24
C ALA A 28 -6.38 -16.28 2.79
N GLU A 29 -6.22 -15.05 2.29
CA GLU A 29 -6.90 -13.83 2.75
C GLU A 29 -6.68 -13.49 4.23
N GLN A 30 -5.62 -14.02 4.84
CA GLN A 30 -5.24 -13.67 6.21
C GLN A 30 -4.49 -12.34 6.21
N VAL A 31 -4.82 -11.46 7.15
CA VAL A 31 -4.14 -10.18 7.31
C VAL A 31 -2.74 -10.42 7.86
N ILE A 32 -1.73 -10.07 7.08
CA ILE A 32 -0.31 -10.20 7.43
C ILE A 32 0.36 -8.84 7.69
N GLY A 33 -0.36 -7.73 7.46
CA GLY A 33 0.15 -6.39 7.69
C GLY A 33 -0.81 -5.29 7.28
N ILE A 34 -0.35 -4.05 7.38
CA ILE A 34 -1.08 -2.84 7.00
C ILE A 34 -0.16 -1.98 6.14
N LEU A 35 -0.70 -1.48 5.03
CA LEU A 35 -0.09 -0.43 4.22
C LEU A 35 -0.84 0.88 4.44
N THR A 36 -0.11 1.95 4.75
CA THR A 36 -0.67 3.30 4.92
C THR A 36 -0.27 4.21 3.75
N SER A 37 -1.03 5.29 3.52
CA SER A 37 -0.63 6.33 2.57
C SER A 37 0.73 6.94 2.92
N GLY A 38 1.08 7.02 4.22
CA GLY A 38 2.37 7.49 4.69
C GLY A 38 3.54 6.58 4.31
N ASP A 39 3.32 5.26 4.27
CA ASP A 39 4.34 4.31 3.76
C ASP A 39 4.65 4.57 2.29
N ILE A 40 3.62 4.85 1.49
CA ILE A 40 3.76 5.16 0.07
C ILE A 40 4.59 6.43 -0.11
N VAL A 41 4.29 7.49 0.64
CA VAL A 41 5.06 8.75 0.59
C VAL A 41 6.51 8.52 1.00
N ARG A 42 6.76 7.75 2.07
CA ARG A 42 8.12 7.42 2.52
C ARG A 42 8.91 6.65 1.45
N ALA A 43 8.28 5.67 0.80
CA ALA A 43 8.92 4.91 -0.27
C ALA A 43 9.29 5.79 -1.47
N MET A 44 8.38 6.66 -1.91
CA MET A 44 8.64 7.61 -2.99
C MET A 44 9.76 8.60 -2.64
N ALA A 45 9.77 9.11 -1.41
CA ALA A 45 10.81 10.03 -0.95
C ALA A 45 12.19 9.35 -0.92
N ALA A 46 12.26 8.08 -0.52
CA ALA A 46 13.50 7.31 -0.52
C ALA A 46 14.03 7.07 -1.95
N GLU A 47 13.15 6.83 -2.92
CA GLU A 47 13.53 6.62 -4.32
C GLU A 47 14.06 7.90 -4.99
N LEU A 48 13.51 9.07 -4.63
CA LEU A 48 13.96 10.37 -5.15
C LEU A 48 15.27 10.86 -4.51
N ALA A 49 15.67 10.30 -3.37
CA ALA A 49 16.89 10.66 -2.66
C ALA A 49 18.15 9.91 -3.18
N ASN A 50 17.99 9.11 -4.24
CA ASN A 50 19.03 8.28 -4.86
C ASN A 50 19.29 8.71 -6.31
#